data_AF-A0A3D0LVQ8-F1
#
_entry.id   AF-A0A3D0LVQ8-F1
#
_cell.length_a   1.000
_cell.length_b   1.000
_cell.length_c   1.000
_cell.angle_alpha   90.00
_cell.angle_beta   90.00
_cell.angle_gamma   90.00
#
_symmetry.space_group_name_H-M   'P 1'
#
loop_
_entity.id
_entity.type
_entity.pdbx_description
1 polymer ?
#
loop_
_entity_poly.entity_id
_entity_poly.type
_entity_poly.pdbx_seq_one_letter_code
_entity_poly.pdbx_strand_id
1 'polypeptide(L)'
;MNFIPTSRHHVRLSHILENPPGQEHIVTDTPNLSLPYITAAQAQKHVTHNEALRALDVLAQLNILDRDLSTPPASPADGDRYIVAAMANGDWTGKEDQVAAWQDNAWRLYAPRQGWLAWIADEGIILSYDGSSWVGVATGGGSVNPVPLVGVNATADTTNRLSMNSPASLFNHEGAGHQQKINKATAGDTASQLYQTGFSGRAEIGLTGDDDFHLKVSPDGVKLNDKNKNI
;
A
#
# COMPACT_ATOMS: atom_id res chain seq x y z
N MET A 1 69.30 -48.80 -29.06
CA MET A 1 68.50 -49.54 -28.07
C MET A 1 68.97 -49.12 -26.69
N ASN A 2 68.05 -48.68 -25.82
CA ASN A 2 68.31 -48.51 -24.38
C ASN A 2 66.98 -48.64 -23.63
N PHE A 3 66.97 -49.39 -22.53
CA PHE A 3 65.84 -49.54 -21.61
C PHE A 3 66.35 -49.28 -20.18
N ILE A 4 65.92 -48.15 -19.60
CA ILE A 4 65.38 -47.94 -18.22
C ILE A 4 65.93 -48.87 -17.11
N PRO A 5 66.50 -48.36 -15.98
CA PRO A 5 65.76 -47.57 -14.96
C PRO A 5 66.65 -46.50 -14.22
N THR A 6 66.33 -45.80 -13.10
CA THR A 6 65.15 -45.64 -12.21
C THR A 6 65.24 -44.29 -11.45
N SER A 7 64.12 -43.63 -11.08
CA SER A 7 63.95 -42.96 -9.75
C SER A 7 62.54 -42.38 -9.53
N ARG A 8 62.04 -42.41 -8.28
CA ARG A 8 60.81 -41.72 -7.84
C ARG A 8 61.17 -40.36 -7.21
N HIS A 9 60.46 -39.29 -7.54
CA HIS A 9 60.25 -38.22 -6.56
C HIS A 9 58.84 -37.64 -6.56
N HIS A 10 58.40 -37.38 -5.35
CA HIS A 10 57.08 -36.93 -4.90
C HIS A 10 56.71 -35.57 -5.52
N VAL A 11 55.57 -35.49 -6.20
CA VAL A 11 54.87 -34.22 -6.45
C VAL A 11 53.52 -34.30 -5.73
N ARG A 12 53.18 -33.26 -4.97
CA ARG A 12 52.08 -33.30 -3.99
C ARG A 12 50.72 -33.35 -4.68
N LEU A 13 49.78 -34.09 -4.08
CA LEU A 13 48.35 -33.96 -4.39
C LEU A 13 47.91 -32.52 -4.09
N SER A 14 47.49 -31.81 -5.13
CA SER A 14 46.47 -30.78 -5.04
C SER A 14 45.30 -31.26 -5.89
N HIS A 15 44.48 -32.14 -5.29
CA HIS A 15 43.27 -32.63 -5.94
C HIS A 15 42.28 -31.45 -5.98
N ILE A 16 42.17 -30.81 -7.14
CA ILE A 16 41.13 -29.83 -7.42
C ILE A 16 39.80 -30.54 -7.22
N LEU A 17 38.97 -30.02 -6.32
CA LEU A 17 37.59 -30.49 -6.15
C LEU A 17 36.76 -29.98 -7.34
N GLU A 18 36.90 -30.66 -8.47
CA GLU A 18 35.93 -30.55 -9.56
C GLU A 18 34.61 -31.13 -9.05
N ASN A 19 33.61 -30.28 -8.84
CA ASN A 19 32.24 -30.73 -8.59
C ASN A 19 31.80 -31.59 -9.79
N PRO A 20 31.32 -32.83 -9.57
CA PRO A 20 30.92 -33.69 -10.66
C PRO A 20 29.72 -33.08 -11.42
N PRO A 21 29.70 -33.14 -12.76
CA PRO A 21 28.57 -32.65 -13.55
C PRO A 21 27.37 -33.57 -13.32
N GLY A 22 26.40 -33.12 -12.53
CA GLY A 22 25.23 -33.92 -12.17
C GLY A 22 24.52 -33.57 -10.87
N GLN A 23 24.85 -32.45 -10.20
CA GLN A 23 23.91 -31.88 -9.23
C GLN A 23 22.80 -31.15 -9.98
N GLU A 24 21.78 -31.91 -10.40
CA GLU A 24 20.46 -31.31 -10.58
C GLU A 24 20.10 -30.56 -9.29
N HIS A 25 19.60 -29.34 -9.42
CA HIS A 25 19.05 -28.62 -8.28
C HIS A 25 17.74 -29.32 -7.89
N ILE A 26 17.83 -30.37 -7.07
CA ILE A 26 16.67 -31.06 -6.52
C ILE A 26 15.98 -30.07 -5.60
N VAL A 27 14.96 -29.39 -6.12
CA VAL A 27 14.12 -28.47 -5.35
C VAL A 27 13.35 -29.31 -4.31
N THR A 28 13.89 -29.39 -3.10
CA THR A 28 13.31 -30.14 -1.99
C THR A 28 12.25 -29.35 -1.24
N ASP A 29 12.31 -28.01 -1.31
CA ASP A 29 11.54 -27.10 -0.48
C ASP A 29 10.95 -25.96 -1.34
N THR A 30 9.88 -25.32 -0.86
CA THR A 30 9.29 -24.13 -1.50
C THR A 30 10.15 -22.87 -1.31
N PRO A 31 10.21 -21.94 -2.27
CA PRO A 31 11.23 -20.88 -2.28
C PRO A 31 11.05 -19.77 -1.23
N ASN A 32 9.82 -19.44 -0.81
CA ASN A 32 9.57 -18.30 0.08
C ASN A 32 9.48 -18.69 1.57
N LEU A 33 8.91 -19.86 1.86
CA LEU A 33 8.59 -20.34 3.21
C LEU A 33 9.40 -21.59 3.61
N SER A 34 10.25 -22.12 2.73
CA SER A 34 11.06 -23.32 2.95
C SER A 34 10.22 -24.54 3.40
N LEU A 35 9.03 -24.73 2.82
CA LEU A 35 8.17 -25.86 3.13
C LEU A 35 8.63 -27.09 2.33
N PRO A 36 8.90 -28.25 2.96
CA PRO A 36 9.39 -29.42 2.26
C PRO A 36 8.32 -30.06 1.38
N TYR A 37 8.69 -30.38 0.14
CA TYR A 37 7.86 -31.15 -0.78
C TYR A 37 7.78 -32.63 -0.42
N ILE A 38 6.64 -33.24 -0.68
CA ILE A 38 6.47 -34.69 -0.55
C ILE A 38 7.16 -35.39 -1.73
N THR A 39 8.11 -36.26 -1.44
CA THR A 39 8.79 -37.12 -2.44
C THR A 39 7.83 -38.12 -3.09
N ALA A 40 8.13 -38.57 -4.31
CA ALA A 40 7.25 -39.45 -5.08
C ALA A 40 6.95 -40.78 -4.37
N ALA A 41 5.67 -41.00 -4.03
CA ALA A 41 5.12 -42.25 -3.52
C ALA A 41 3.79 -42.60 -4.24
N GLN A 42 3.31 -43.83 -4.05
CA GLN A 42 2.20 -44.43 -4.81
C GLN A 42 0.93 -43.56 -4.91
N ALA A 43 0.25 -43.69 -6.05
CA ALA A 43 -0.99 -42.99 -6.43
C ALA A 43 -0.91 -41.45 -6.61
N GLN A 44 0.27 -40.91 -6.97
CA GLN A 44 0.46 -39.51 -7.42
C GLN A 44 -0.01 -38.39 -6.47
N LYS A 45 -0.40 -38.70 -5.23
CA LYS A 45 -0.88 -37.72 -4.22
C LYS A 45 0.14 -36.61 -3.93
N HIS A 46 1.43 -36.88 -4.14
CA HIS A 46 2.51 -35.92 -4.04
C HIS A 46 2.36 -34.77 -5.06
N VAL A 47 1.79 -35.00 -6.25
CA VAL A 47 1.62 -33.97 -7.28
C VAL A 47 0.65 -32.89 -6.80
N THR A 48 -0.59 -33.27 -6.46
CA THR A 48 -1.62 -32.33 -6.02
C THR A 48 -1.31 -31.69 -4.67
N HIS A 49 -0.61 -32.40 -3.77
CA HIS A 49 -0.17 -31.80 -2.50
C HIS A 49 0.98 -30.80 -2.71
N ASN A 50 1.98 -31.12 -3.53
CA ASN A 50 3.08 -30.19 -3.81
C ASN A 50 2.62 -28.98 -4.65
N GLU A 51 1.53 -29.10 -5.41
CA GLU A 51 0.84 -27.97 -6.04
C GLU A 51 0.17 -27.07 -5.00
N ALA A 52 -0.52 -27.64 -4.02
CA ALA A 52 -1.09 -26.89 -2.90
C ALA A 52 -0.02 -26.21 -2.03
N LEU A 53 1.14 -26.85 -1.81
CA LEU A 53 2.28 -26.26 -1.09
C LEU A 53 2.87 -25.05 -1.84
N ARG A 54 3.03 -25.14 -3.18
CA ARG A 54 3.45 -23.99 -4.01
C ARG A 54 2.51 -22.81 -3.92
N ALA A 55 1.20 -23.07 -3.96
CA ALA A 55 0.19 -22.02 -3.77
C ALA A 55 0.26 -21.43 -2.36
N LEU A 56 0.45 -22.25 -1.32
CA LEU A 56 0.57 -21.77 0.07
C LEU A 56 1.83 -20.88 0.25
N ASP A 57 2.95 -21.27 -0.35
CA ASP A 57 4.22 -20.53 -0.34
C ASP A 57 4.09 -19.12 -0.91
N VAL A 58 3.36 -18.97 -2.02
CA VAL A 58 3.07 -17.66 -2.65
C VAL A 58 2.10 -16.84 -1.79
N LEU A 59 1.01 -17.48 -1.36
CA LEU A 59 -0.21 -16.80 -0.91
C LEU A 59 -0.26 -16.51 0.61
N ALA A 60 0.45 -17.26 1.45
CA ALA A 60 0.35 -17.09 2.91
C ALA A 60 1.04 -15.81 3.42
N GLN A 61 2.08 -15.35 2.73
CA GLN A 61 2.78 -14.09 2.99
C GLN A 61 3.06 -13.40 1.66
N LEU A 62 2.01 -12.85 1.04
CA LEU A 62 2.05 -12.15 -0.26
C LEU A 62 2.94 -10.90 -0.21
N ASN A 63 4.25 -11.12 -0.39
CA ASN A 63 5.25 -10.08 -0.59
C ASN A 63 5.43 -9.87 -2.09
N ILE A 64 4.84 -8.81 -2.60
CA ILE A 64 4.87 -8.39 -3.99
C ILE A 64 6.06 -7.44 -4.17
N LEU A 65 6.93 -7.72 -5.13
CA LEU A 65 8.12 -6.91 -5.41
C LEU A 65 7.77 -5.59 -6.11
N ASP A 66 6.78 -5.64 -7.01
CA ASP A 66 6.32 -4.53 -7.84
C ASP A 66 4.88 -4.85 -8.33
N ARG A 67 4.07 -3.81 -8.51
CA ARG A 67 2.65 -3.85 -8.89
C ARG A 67 2.28 -3.02 -10.12
N ASP A 68 3.23 -2.32 -10.75
CA ASP A 68 3.01 -1.43 -11.88
C ASP A 68 3.60 -1.94 -13.22
N LEU A 69 4.34 -3.06 -13.17
CA LEU A 69 4.82 -3.76 -14.36
C LEU A 69 3.69 -4.39 -15.19
N SER A 70 3.63 -3.98 -16.46
CA SER A 70 2.78 -4.59 -17.50
C SER A 70 3.52 -5.65 -18.33
N THR A 71 4.85 -5.72 -18.21
CA THR A 71 5.72 -6.68 -18.91
C THR A 71 6.43 -7.56 -17.89
N PRO A 72 6.42 -8.89 -18.01
CA PRO A 72 7.17 -9.75 -17.10
C PRO A 72 8.67 -9.42 -17.13
N PRO A 73 9.36 -9.41 -15.97
CA PRO A 73 10.82 -9.36 -15.92
C PRO A 73 11.46 -10.45 -16.79
N ALA A 74 12.57 -10.11 -17.46
CA ALA A 74 13.28 -11.06 -18.34
C ALA A 74 14.13 -12.11 -17.59
N SER A 75 14.40 -11.89 -16.29
CA SER A 75 15.22 -12.79 -15.45
C SER A 75 14.76 -12.74 -13.98
N PRO A 76 13.52 -13.14 -13.68
CA PRO A 76 13.03 -13.25 -12.30
C PRO A 76 13.75 -14.39 -11.54
N ALA A 77 13.89 -14.23 -10.23
CA ALA A 77 14.34 -15.28 -9.31
C ALA A 77 13.16 -16.17 -8.87
N ASP A 78 13.45 -17.43 -8.48
CA ASP A 78 12.43 -18.35 -8.00
C ASP A 78 11.83 -17.85 -6.68
N GLY A 79 10.50 -17.73 -6.62
CA GLY A 79 9.77 -17.09 -5.52
C GLY A 79 9.42 -15.61 -5.73
N ASP A 80 9.97 -14.94 -6.75
CA ASP A 80 9.60 -13.56 -7.10
C ASP A 80 8.11 -13.45 -7.42
N ARG A 81 7.48 -12.38 -6.94
CA ARG A 81 6.03 -12.17 -7.00
C ARG A 81 5.68 -10.75 -7.39
N TYR A 82 4.70 -10.60 -8.29
CA TYR A 82 4.26 -9.35 -8.87
C TYR A 82 2.73 -9.29 -8.89
N ILE A 83 2.16 -8.08 -8.88
CA ILE A 83 0.78 -7.88 -9.34
C ILE A 83 0.85 -7.43 -10.79
N VAL A 84 0.16 -8.13 -11.68
CA VAL A 84 0.14 -7.81 -13.11
C VAL A 84 -0.62 -6.50 -13.34
N ALA A 85 0.07 -5.47 -13.80
CA ALA A 85 -0.54 -4.18 -14.08
C ALA A 85 -1.40 -4.20 -15.36
N ALA A 86 -2.18 -3.14 -15.56
CA ALA A 86 -3.00 -2.96 -16.75
C ALA A 86 -2.15 -2.93 -18.05
N MET A 87 -2.78 -3.29 -19.18
CA MET A 87 -2.13 -3.42 -20.49
C MET A 87 -1.06 -4.53 -20.51
N ALA A 88 -1.36 -5.65 -19.86
CA ALA A 88 -0.40 -6.73 -19.67
C ALA A 88 0.00 -7.39 -20.99
N ASN A 89 1.27 -7.76 -21.12
CA ASN A 89 1.83 -8.34 -22.33
C ASN A 89 2.79 -9.52 -22.05
N GLY A 90 3.26 -10.18 -23.11
CA GLY A 90 4.05 -11.41 -23.00
C GLY A 90 3.26 -12.51 -22.27
N ASP A 91 3.92 -13.22 -21.36
CA ASP A 91 3.30 -14.30 -20.55
C ASP A 91 2.19 -13.80 -19.61
N TRP A 92 2.09 -12.48 -19.38
CA TRP A 92 1.08 -11.85 -18.53
C TRP A 92 -0.16 -11.38 -19.30
N THR A 93 -0.21 -11.55 -20.62
CA THR A 93 -1.33 -11.08 -21.47
C THR A 93 -2.70 -11.58 -20.96
N GLY A 94 -3.62 -10.66 -20.63
CA GLY A 94 -4.95 -11.00 -20.12
C GLY A 94 -4.95 -11.57 -18.69
N LYS A 95 -3.98 -11.18 -17.86
CA LYS A 95 -3.80 -11.58 -16.45
C LYS A 95 -3.76 -10.39 -15.49
N GLU A 96 -4.26 -9.23 -15.92
CA GLU A 96 -4.39 -8.02 -15.11
C GLU A 96 -4.98 -8.31 -13.72
N ASP A 97 -4.48 -7.60 -12.70
CA ASP A 97 -4.80 -7.75 -11.26
C ASP A 97 -4.43 -9.10 -10.62
N GLN A 98 -3.97 -10.10 -11.39
CA GLN A 98 -3.54 -11.39 -10.82
C GLN A 98 -2.16 -11.29 -10.17
N VAL A 99 -1.93 -12.14 -9.17
CA VAL A 99 -0.60 -12.33 -8.60
C VAL A 99 0.18 -13.26 -9.52
N ALA A 100 1.24 -12.77 -10.14
CA ALA A 100 2.19 -13.55 -10.90
C ALA A 100 3.37 -13.96 -10.01
N ALA A 101 3.60 -15.25 -9.84
CA ALA A 101 4.75 -15.80 -9.13
C ALA A 101 5.65 -16.56 -10.10
N TRP A 102 6.96 -16.35 -10.04
CA TRP A 102 7.92 -17.17 -10.77
C TRP A 102 8.26 -18.42 -9.94
N GLN A 103 7.91 -19.60 -10.44
CA GLN A 103 8.09 -20.88 -9.74
C GLN A 103 8.37 -22.01 -10.73
N ASP A 104 9.34 -22.88 -10.41
CA ASP A 104 9.77 -24.01 -11.27
C ASP A 104 10.12 -23.54 -12.71
N ASN A 105 10.76 -22.38 -12.83
CA ASN A 105 11.19 -21.79 -14.10
C ASN A 105 10.04 -21.36 -15.04
N ALA A 106 8.83 -21.11 -14.50
CA ALA A 106 7.67 -20.61 -15.23
C ALA A 106 6.81 -19.63 -14.39
N TRP A 107 5.99 -18.80 -15.07
CA TRP A 107 5.00 -17.97 -14.41
C TRP A 107 3.78 -18.78 -13.96
N ARG A 108 3.44 -18.70 -12.67
CA ARG A 108 2.17 -19.17 -12.10
C ARG A 108 1.31 -17.98 -11.73
N LEU A 109 0.07 -17.97 -12.20
CA LEU A 109 -0.88 -16.86 -12.02
C LEU A 109 -1.97 -17.26 -11.04
N TYR A 110 -2.20 -16.41 -10.02
CA TYR A 110 -3.20 -16.62 -8.98
C TYR A 110 -4.22 -15.47 -9.01
N ALA A 111 -5.46 -15.79 -9.37
CA ALA A 111 -6.56 -14.84 -9.33
C ALA A 111 -6.90 -14.48 -7.87
N PRO A 112 -6.88 -13.18 -7.49
CA PRO A 112 -7.13 -12.77 -6.12
C PRO A 112 -8.59 -12.99 -5.70
N ARG A 113 -8.79 -13.08 -4.38
CA ARG A 113 -10.13 -13.14 -3.77
C ARG A 113 -10.29 -11.97 -2.82
N GLN A 114 -11.53 -11.54 -2.63
CA GLN A 114 -11.86 -10.44 -1.72
C GLN A 114 -11.26 -10.69 -0.32
N GLY A 115 -10.59 -9.68 0.23
CA GLY A 115 -9.90 -9.76 1.53
C GLY A 115 -8.49 -10.36 1.50
N TRP A 116 -7.93 -10.70 0.33
CA TRP A 116 -6.50 -10.97 0.21
C TRP A 116 -5.69 -9.72 0.56
N LEU A 117 -4.65 -9.89 1.38
CA LEU A 117 -3.70 -8.83 1.73
C LEU A 117 -2.38 -9.09 1.01
N ALA A 118 -1.79 -8.03 0.45
CA ALA A 118 -0.46 -8.05 -0.16
C ALA A 118 0.39 -6.93 0.42
N TRP A 119 1.64 -7.22 0.76
CA TRP A 119 2.66 -6.21 1.06
C TRP A 119 3.36 -5.86 -0.26
N ILE A 120 3.43 -4.57 -0.57
CA ILE A 120 4.10 -4.02 -1.76
C ILE A 120 5.47 -3.53 -1.31
N ALA A 121 6.53 -4.23 -1.72
CA ALA A 121 7.84 -4.15 -1.10
C ALA A 121 8.62 -2.87 -1.45
N ASP A 122 8.42 -2.33 -2.65
CA ASP A 122 9.00 -1.08 -3.15
C ASP A 122 8.22 0.16 -2.67
N GLU A 123 6.88 0.09 -2.61
CA GLU A 123 6.02 1.16 -2.07
C GLU A 123 6.01 1.21 -0.52
N GLY A 124 6.26 0.09 0.16
CA GLY A 124 6.22 -0.03 1.62
C GLY A 124 4.80 0.02 2.22
N ILE A 125 3.80 -0.47 1.50
CA ILE A 125 2.37 -0.43 1.91
C ILE A 125 1.69 -1.80 1.86
N ILE A 126 0.53 -1.91 2.52
CA ILE A 126 -0.37 -3.05 2.41
C ILE A 126 -1.52 -2.69 1.47
N LEU A 127 -1.79 -3.54 0.48
CA LEU A 127 -3.03 -3.54 -0.30
C LEU A 127 -3.97 -4.65 0.16
N SER A 128 -5.27 -4.42 0.00
CA SER A 128 -6.32 -5.42 0.10
C SER A 128 -7.00 -5.53 -1.26
N TYR A 129 -7.30 -6.75 -1.71
CA TYR A 129 -8.18 -6.93 -2.86
C TYR A 129 -9.64 -6.76 -2.42
N ASP A 130 -10.36 -5.78 -2.96
CA ASP A 130 -11.74 -5.45 -2.54
C ASP A 130 -12.83 -6.36 -3.15
N GLY A 131 -12.43 -7.22 -4.09
CA GLY A 131 -13.32 -8.05 -4.93
C GLY A 131 -13.26 -7.66 -6.40
N SER A 132 -12.77 -6.46 -6.71
CA SER A 132 -12.65 -5.88 -8.06
C SER A 132 -11.27 -5.28 -8.36
N SER A 133 -10.54 -4.79 -7.35
CA SER A 133 -9.24 -4.16 -7.51
C SER A 133 -8.38 -4.25 -6.24
N TRP A 134 -7.07 -4.04 -6.38
CA TRP A 134 -6.15 -3.88 -5.25
C TRP A 134 -6.17 -2.45 -4.71
N VAL A 135 -6.75 -2.26 -3.53
CA VAL A 135 -6.89 -0.95 -2.86
C VAL A 135 -5.99 -0.84 -1.63
N GLY A 136 -5.50 0.35 -1.33
CA GLY A 136 -4.66 0.59 -0.16
C GLY A 136 -5.39 0.30 1.16
N VAL A 137 -4.80 -0.53 2.02
CA VAL A 137 -5.27 -0.70 3.39
C VAL A 137 -4.86 0.54 4.18
N ALA A 138 -5.86 1.29 4.62
CA ALA A 138 -5.71 2.49 5.41
C ALA A 138 -5.09 2.21 6.80
N THR A 139 -3.77 2.11 6.89
CA THR A 139 -3.01 2.03 8.14
C THR A 139 -2.96 3.40 8.84
N GLY A 140 -4.09 3.81 9.42
CA GLY A 140 -4.18 5.05 10.19
C GLY A 140 -4.39 6.34 9.37
N GLY A 141 -4.79 6.21 8.11
CA GLY A 141 -5.08 7.35 7.24
C GLY A 141 -5.57 6.90 5.87
N GLY A 142 -6.89 6.64 5.74
CA GLY A 142 -7.47 6.32 4.45
C GLY A 142 -7.49 7.53 3.51
N SER A 143 -7.74 7.30 2.22
CA SER A 143 -8.02 8.40 1.27
C SER A 143 -9.06 9.34 1.88
N VAL A 144 -8.67 10.61 2.09
CA VAL A 144 -9.58 11.65 2.62
C VAL A 144 -10.52 12.22 1.56
N ASN A 145 -10.69 11.52 0.43
CA ASN A 145 -11.47 11.98 -0.71
C ASN A 145 -12.36 10.87 -1.31
N PRO A 146 -13.66 10.83 -0.98
CA PRO A 146 -14.33 11.53 0.13
C PRO A 146 -14.21 10.77 1.45
N VAL A 147 -14.06 11.48 2.57
CA VAL A 147 -14.32 10.93 3.92
C VAL A 147 -15.53 11.61 4.57
N PRO A 148 -16.33 10.86 5.35
CA PRO A 148 -17.50 11.42 6.02
C PRO A 148 -17.14 12.29 7.22
N LEU A 149 -16.05 11.99 7.93
CA LEU A 149 -15.63 12.58 9.20
C LEU A 149 -14.09 12.62 9.32
N VAL A 150 -13.54 13.72 9.84
CA VAL A 150 -12.10 13.92 10.09
C VAL A 150 -11.91 14.53 11.49
N GLY A 151 -11.26 13.80 12.39
CA GLY A 151 -10.99 14.21 13.77
C GLY A 151 -9.49 14.27 14.08
N VAL A 152 -9.03 15.37 14.68
CA VAL A 152 -7.63 15.56 15.13
C VAL A 152 -7.64 15.80 16.64
N ASN A 153 -7.27 14.80 17.44
CA ASN A 153 -7.44 14.76 18.90
C ASN A 153 -8.88 15.03 19.39
N ALA A 154 -9.86 14.90 18.48
CA ALA A 154 -11.27 15.20 18.69
C ALA A 154 -12.11 14.19 17.92
N THR A 155 -13.30 13.87 18.43
CA THR A 155 -14.29 13.11 17.68
C THR A 155 -15.05 14.07 16.77
N ALA A 156 -15.03 13.83 15.47
CA ALA A 156 -15.89 14.53 14.51
C ALA A 156 -17.29 13.92 14.52
N ASP A 157 -18.30 14.75 14.26
CA ASP A 157 -19.72 14.38 14.25
C ASP A 157 -20.43 14.85 12.98
N THR A 158 -21.71 14.53 12.81
CA THR A 158 -22.47 14.87 11.59
C THR A 158 -22.62 16.37 11.31
N THR A 159 -22.45 17.20 12.35
CA THR A 159 -22.39 18.67 12.30
C THR A 159 -20.95 19.13 12.12
N ASN A 160 -20.05 18.73 13.03
CA ASN A 160 -18.63 19.08 13.02
C ASN A 160 -17.81 18.02 12.30
N ARG A 161 -18.02 17.88 10.98
CA ARG A 161 -17.38 16.82 10.17
C ARG A 161 -15.87 16.95 10.06
N LEU A 162 -15.34 18.16 10.28
CA LEU A 162 -13.92 18.41 10.56
C LEU A 162 -13.83 18.95 11.99
N SER A 163 -13.15 18.24 12.88
CA SER A 163 -13.06 18.56 14.32
C SER A 163 -11.61 18.47 14.79
N MET A 164 -11.15 19.44 15.59
CA MET A 164 -9.74 19.55 15.99
C MET A 164 -9.59 20.09 17.42
N ASN A 165 -8.88 19.34 18.28
CA ASN A 165 -8.40 19.78 19.59
C ASN A 165 -6.86 19.92 19.53
N SER A 166 -6.38 21.09 19.14
CA SER A 166 -4.95 21.38 18.95
C SER A 166 -4.60 22.78 19.49
N PRO A 167 -3.37 23.02 19.97
CA PRO A 167 -2.88 24.37 20.26
C PRO A 167 -2.89 25.32 19.05
N ALA A 168 -2.84 24.79 17.81
CA ALA A 168 -2.88 25.58 16.58
C ALA A 168 -3.39 24.77 15.37
N SER A 169 -3.88 25.48 14.36
CA SER A 169 -4.08 24.99 12.99
C SER A 169 -3.28 25.86 12.02
N LEU A 170 -2.51 25.24 11.12
CA LEU A 170 -1.68 25.94 10.13
C LEU A 170 -2.26 25.73 8.73
N PHE A 171 -2.57 26.83 8.05
CA PHE A 171 -3.01 26.87 6.66
C PHE A 171 -1.93 27.54 5.82
N ASN A 172 -1.05 26.76 5.21
CA ASN A 172 0.08 27.27 4.43
C ASN A 172 -0.19 27.29 2.92
N HIS A 173 0.62 28.04 2.18
CA HIS A 173 0.59 28.09 0.72
C HIS A 173 1.62 27.14 0.08
N GLU A 174 1.40 26.78 -1.18
CA GLU A 174 2.36 26.06 -2.03
C GLU A 174 3.03 27.03 -3.04
N GLY A 175 3.48 28.20 -2.54
CA GLY A 175 4.23 29.20 -3.31
C GLY A 175 3.45 30.48 -3.59
N ALA A 176 2.37 30.42 -4.37
CA ALA A 176 1.65 31.62 -4.81
C ALA A 176 0.72 32.23 -3.75
N GLY A 177 -0.04 31.40 -3.03
CA GLY A 177 -1.00 31.87 -2.02
C GLY A 177 -1.88 30.77 -1.45
N HIS A 178 -2.75 31.13 -0.50
CA HIS A 178 -3.71 30.25 0.16
C HIS A 178 -5.07 30.97 0.26
N GLN A 179 -6.17 30.23 0.21
CA GLN A 179 -7.53 30.78 0.36
C GLN A 179 -8.43 29.82 1.15
N GLN A 180 -9.02 30.31 2.24
CA GLN A 180 -10.18 29.67 2.87
C GLN A 180 -11.45 30.14 2.15
N LYS A 181 -12.18 29.21 1.52
CA LYS A 181 -13.47 29.48 0.87
C LYS A 181 -14.59 29.03 1.80
N ILE A 182 -15.37 29.96 2.33
CA ILE A 182 -16.54 29.70 3.16
C ILE A 182 -17.76 30.12 2.35
N ASN A 183 -18.63 29.15 2.01
CA ASN A 183 -19.77 29.37 1.14
C ASN A 183 -21.08 29.06 1.88
N LYS A 184 -22.10 29.90 1.67
CA LYS A 184 -23.46 29.70 2.16
C LYS A 184 -24.41 29.33 1.01
N ALA A 185 -25.55 28.69 1.33
CA ALA A 185 -26.45 28.17 0.29
C ALA A 185 -27.36 29.26 -0.30
N THR A 186 -27.82 30.21 0.51
CA THR A 186 -28.70 31.31 0.13
C THR A 186 -28.27 32.63 0.79
N ALA A 187 -28.87 33.75 0.37
CA ALA A 187 -28.55 35.06 0.93
C ALA A 187 -28.83 35.16 2.44
N GLY A 188 -29.87 34.49 2.95
CA GLY A 188 -30.26 34.54 4.37
C GLY A 188 -29.41 33.67 5.31
N ASP A 189 -28.50 32.86 4.77
CA ASP A 189 -27.65 31.94 5.53
C ASP A 189 -26.36 32.63 6.07
N THR A 190 -25.59 31.89 6.86
CA THR A 190 -24.32 32.33 7.46
C THR A 190 -23.11 31.68 6.79
N ALA A 191 -22.10 32.49 6.47
CA ALA A 191 -20.74 32.08 6.10
C ALA A 191 -19.73 32.93 6.88
N SER A 192 -19.22 32.38 7.99
CA SER A 192 -18.51 33.15 9.01
C SER A 192 -17.38 32.39 9.71
N GLN A 193 -16.62 33.11 10.52
CA GLN A 193 -15.73 32.58 11.56
C GLN A 193 -16.24 33.03 12.93
N LEU A 194 -16.49 32.08 13.84
CA LEU A 194 -17.05 32.32 15.18
C LEU A 194 -15.97 32.14 16.25
N TYR A 195 -15.79 33.16 17.09
CA TYR A 195 -14.87 33.16 18.24
C TYR A 195 -15.64 32.91 19.52
N GLN A 196 -15.18 31.96 20.34
CA GLN A 196 -15.91 31.46 21.52
C GLN A 196 -15.05 31.39 22.78
N THR A 197 -15.71 31.27 23.94
CA THR A 197 -15.11 30.85 25.20
C THR A 197 -16.04 29.86 25.87
N GLY A 198 -15.59 28.62 26.11
CA GLY A 198 -16.43 27.56 26.70
C GLY A 198 -17.72 27.30 25.90
N PHE A 199 -17.61 27.24 24.57
CA PHE A 199 -18.73 27.11 23.62
C PHE A 199 -19.76 28.26 23.61
N SER A 200 -19.50 29.36 24.33
CA SER A 200 -20.30 30.59 24.29
C SER A 200 -19.69 31.60 23.30
N GLY A 201 -20.51 32.14 22.38
CA GLY A 201 -20.06 33.09 21.35
C GLY A 201 -19.58 34.43 21.93
N ARG A 202 -18.55 35.03 21.32
CA ARG A 202 -17.96 36.31 21.75
C ARG A 202 -17.82 37.30 20.60
N ALA A 203 -17.41 36.84 19.43
CA ALA A 203 -17.40 37.62 18.20
C ALA A 203 -17.64 36.71 16.99
N GLU A 204 -18.17 37.27 15.92
CA GLU A 204 -18.38 36.59 14.64
C GLU A 204 -18.06 37.55 13.49
N ILE A 205 -17.39 37.04 12.45
CA ILE A 205 -16.99 37.82 11.27
C ILE A 205 -17.34 37.06 9.98
N GLY A 206 -17.96 37.74 9.01
CA GLY A 206 -18.38 37.15 7.74
C GLY A 206 -19.74 37.61 7.25
N LEU A 207 -20.36 36.83 6.36
CA LEU A 207 -21.71 37.07 5.85
C LEU A 207 -22.70 36.41 6.83
N THR A 208 -23.59 37.18 7.48
CA THR A 208 -24.33 36.70 8.67
C THR A 208 -25.81 37.10 8.65
N GLY A 209 -26.57 36.51 7.72
CA GLY A 209 -28.01 36.74 7.54
C GLY A 209 -28.38 37.54 6.27
N ASP A 210 -27.38 38.05 5.56
CA ASP A 210 -27.47 38.72 4.26
C ASP A 210 -26.11 38.60 3.53
N ASP A 211 -25.99 39.20 2.35
CA ASP A 211 -24.76 39.21 1.54
C ASP A 211 -23.78 40.35 1.92
N ASP A 212 -24.07 41.16 2.94
CA ASP A 212 -23.16 42.18 3.45
C ASP A 212 -22.08 41.54 4.37
N PHE A 213 -20.94 42.23 4.50
CA PHE A 213 -19.88 41.81 5.42
C PHE A 213 -20.11 42.41 6.82
N HIS A 214 -20.16 41.54 7.83
CA HIS A 214 -20.42 41.91 9.21
C HIS A 214 -19.26 41.60 10.16
N LEU A 215 -19.15 42.42 11.20
CA LEU A 215 -18.39 42.15 12.42
C LEU A 215 -19.34 42.30 13.61
N LYS A 216 -19.73 41.17 14.20
CA LYS A 216 -20.67 41.12 15.33
C LYS A 216 -19.94 40.73 16.62
N VAL A 217 -20.37 41.29 17.76
CA VAL A 217 -19.77 41.05 19.08
C VAL A 217 -20.82 40.82 20.16
N SER A 218 -20.48 40.03 21.18
CA SER A 218 -21.37 39.69 22.29
C SER A 218 -20.61 39.64 23.63
N PRO A 219 -21.04 40.41 24.65
CA PRO A 219 -20.43 40.34 26.00
C PRO A 219 -20.73 39.04 26.74
N ASP A 220 -21.94 38.48 26.53
CA ASP A 220 -22.48 37.34 27.27
C ASP A 220 -22.62 36.05 26.43
N GLY A 221 -22.68 36.19 25.10
CA GLY A 221 -22.92 35.11 24.15
C GLY A 221 -24.39 34.76 23.95
N VAL A 222 -25.31 35.58 24.47
CA VAL A 222 -26.76 35.45 24.27
C VAL A 222 -27.19 36.18 22.99
N LYS A 223 -26.62 37.38 22.74
CA LYS A 223 -26.89 38.15 21.52
C LYS A 223 -25.63 38.74 20.93
N LEU A 224 -25.38 38.43 19.65
CA LEU A 224 -24.40 39.08 18.80
C LEU A 224 -25.02 40.37 18.23
N ASN A 225 -24.32 41.50 18.38
CA ASN A 225 -24.75 42.80 17.84
C ASN A 225 -23.66 43.33 16.89
N ASP A 226 -24.06 44.02 15.82
CA ASP A 226 -23.12 44.66 14.91
C ASP A 226 -22.27 45.71 15.62
N LYS A 227 -20.97 45.69 15.36
CA LYS A 227 -20.06 46.76 15.77
C LYS A 227 -20.29 47.97 14.86
N ASN A 228 -20.69 49.11 15.43
CA ASN A 228 -21.14 50.32 14.72
C ASN A 228 -20.41 50.61 13.39
N LYS A 229 -21.19 50.84 12.32
CA LYS A 229 -20.74 51.17 10.95
C LYS A 229 -20.08 52.57 10.79
N ASN A 230 -19.48 53.13 11.85
CA ASN A 230 -18.90 54.47 11.85
C ASN A 230 -17.35 54.42 11.89
N ILE A 231 -16.74 54.06 10.75
CA ILE A 231 -15.35 54.37 10.39
C ILE A 231 -15.35 54.80 8.93
#